data_AF-A0A3B9BER2-F1
#
_entry.id   AF-A0A3B9BER2-F1
#
_cell.length_a   1.000
_cell.length_b   1.000
_cell.length_c   1.000
_cell.angle_alpha   90.00
_cell.angle_beta   90.00
_cell.angle_gamma   90.00
#
_symmetry.space_group_name_H-M   'P 1'
#
loop_
_entity.id
_entity.type
_entity.pdbx_description
1 polymer ?
#
loop_
_entity_poly.entity_id
_entity_poly.type
_entity_poly.pdbx_seq_one_letter_code
_entity_poly.pdbx_strand_id
1 'polypeptide(L)'
;MNEHDNTFDLTDSVLRVLGIIGFFAAVILGFVVAGGNVITLIHPAEIIIVVGTIFFGLLCTHRSKFLTYLPKALLALIRKPVANREYCQISDNARDYAAAGGGMAVILSLICTMSKLDNPESVGLRVAAAMSGGFVAMLLS
;
A
#
# COMPACT_ATOMS: atom_id res chain seq x y z
N MET A 1 20.79 -37.21 10.02
CA MET A 1 22.11 -37.05 9.37
C MET A 1 22.33 -35.56 9.19
N ASN A 2 23.51 -35.12 9.59
CA ASN A 2 23.75 -33.88 10.34
C ASN A 2 23.83 -32.61 9.49
N GLU A 3 23.55 -31.50 10.19
CA GLU A 3 24.31 -30.23 10.16
C GLU A 3 24.78 -29.70 8.79
N HIS A 4 24.00 -28.77 8.25
CA HIS A 4 24.49 -27.46 7.79
C HIS A 4 23.39 -26.45 8.12
N ASP A 5 23.36 -25.96 9.35
CA ASP A 5 24.20 -24.85 9.82
C ASP A 5 23.68 -23.51 9.34
N ASN A 6 23.62 -22.62 10.32
CA ASN A 6 23.04 -21.30 10.37
C ASN A 6 23.79 -20.34 9.44
N THR A 7 23.84 -20.66 8.15
CA THR A 7 24.38 -19.80 7.10
C THR A 7 23.27 -18.85 6.68
N PHE A 8 22.80 -18.09 7.67
CA PHE A 8 22.12 -16.82 7.54
C PHE A 8 20.96 -16.76 6.53
N ASP A 9 19.76 -16.92 7.10
CA ASP A 9 18.47 -16.28 6.72
C ASP A 9 18.63 -14.76 6.38
N LEU A 10 19.81 -14.16 6.66
CA LEU A 10 20.17 -12.81 6.21
C LEU A 10 20.06 -12.65 4.71
N THR A 11 20.48 -13.61 3.89
CA THR A 11 20.53 -13.37 2.44
C THR A 11 19.10 -13.18 1.90
N ASP A 12 18.17 -14.02 2.34
CA ASP A 12 16.74 -13.92 2.03
C ASP A 12 16.12 -12.63 2.61
N SER A 13 16.40 -12.32 3.89
CA SER A 13 15.92 -11.09 4.53
C SER A 13 16.48 -9.82 3.87
N VAL A 14 17.77 -9.80 3.52
CA VAL A 14 18.44 -8.70 2.81
C VAL A 14 17.84 -8.53 1.43
N LEU A 15 17.60 -9.62 0.69
CA LEU A 15 16.98 -9.54 -0.63
C LEU A 15 15.55 -9.00 -0.56
N ARG A 16 14.77 -9.38 0.47
CA ARG A 16 13.42 -8.83 0.71
C ARG A 16 13.46 -7.34 1.03
N VAL A 17 14.34 -6.91 1.94
CA VAL A 17 14.50 -5.49 2.29
C VAL A 17 14.97 -4.68 1.08
N LEU A 18 15.95 -5.19 0.32
CA LEU A 18 16.42 -4.57 -0.92
C LEU A 18 15.30 -4.48 -1.97
N GLY A 19 14.45 -5.52 -2.07
CA GLY A 19 13.28 -5.51 -2.95
C GLY A 19 12.27 -4.44 -2.59
N ILE A 20 11.93 -4.31 -1.30
CA ILE A 20 11.03 -3.25 -0.81
C ILE A 20 11.63 -1.87 -1.09
N ILE A 21 12.89 -1.64 -0.71
CA ILE A 21 13.58 -0.36 -0.93
C ILE A 21 13.69 -0.05 -2.42
N GLY A 22 14.09 -1.02 -3.23
CA GLY A 22 14.26 -0.89 -4.68
C GLY A 22 12.93 -0.59 -5.39
N PHE A 23 11.83 -1.20 -4.94
CA PHE A 23 10.48 -0.88 -5.44
C PHE A 23 10.11 0.58 -5.20
N PHE A 24 10.20 1.06 -3.94
CA PHE A 24 9.93 2.47 -3.64
C PHE A 24 10.89 3.42 -4.36
N ALA A 25 12.19 3.08 -4.42
CA ALA A 25 13.20 3.88 -5.10
C ALA A 25 12.93 3.99 -6.60
N ALA A 26 12.57 2.90 -7.28
CA ALA A 26 12.27 2.90 -8.71
C ALA A 26 11.07 3.80 -9.04
N VAL A 27 10.02 3.72 -8.22
CA VAL A 27 8.81 4.52 -8.39
C VAL A 27 9.08 6.01 -8.13
N ILE A 28 9.73 6.35 -7.01
CA ILE A 28 10.05 7.74 -6.67
C ILE A 28 11.03 8.33 -7.67
N LEU A 29 12.10 7.60 -8.02
CA LEU A 29 13.10 8.07 -8.98
C LEU A 29 12.46 8.31 -10.35
N GLY A 30 11.63 7.39 -10.84
CA GLY A 30 10.90 7.57 -12.10
C GLY A 30 10.01 8.81 -12.09
N PHE A 31 9.30 9.06 -10.98
CA PHE A 31 8.45 10.24 -10.83
C PHE A 31 9.26 11.55 -10.78
N VAL A 32 10.39 11.57 -10.07
CA VAL A 32 11.29 12.72 -10.01
C VAL A 32 11.95 13.00 -11.37
N VAL A 33 12.36 11.97 -12.10
CA VAL A 33 12.92 12.09 -13.46
C VAL A 33 11.89 12.65 -14.44
N ALA A 34 10.60 12.35 -14.25
CA ALA A 34 9.50 12.95 -15.01
C ALA A 34 9.21 14.42 -14.63
N GLY A 35 9.97 15.00 -13.69
CA GLY A 35 9.81 16.38 -13.21
C GLY A 35 8.73 16.55 -12.13
N GLY A 36 8.25 15.45 -11.55
CA GLY A 36 7.21 15.46 -10.54
C GLY A 36 7.72 15.83 -9.14
N ASN A 37 6.89 16.54 -8.36
CA ASN A 37 7.17 16.82 -6.95
C ASN A 37 6.55 15.75 -6.05
N VAL A 38 7.38 14.96 -5.35
CA VAL A 38 6.91 13.81 -4.53
C VAL A 38 5.84 14.21 -3.50
N ILE A 39 5.87 15.45 -3.02
CA ILE A 39 4.90 15.96 -2.04
C ILE A 39 3.48 15.99 -2.62
N THR A 40 3.33 16.16 -3.94
CA THR A 40 2.00 16.19 -4.58
C THR A 40 1.35 14.82 -4.71
N LEU A 41 2.03 13.72 -4.35
CA LEU A 41 1.43 12.39 -4.35
C LEU A 41 0.74 12.05 -3.03
N ILE A 42 1.01 12.82 -1.99
CA ILE A 42 0.54 12.52 -0.64
C ILE A 42 -0.67 13.40 -0.35
N HIS A 43 -1.86 12.88 -0.67
CA HIS A 43 -3.12 13.53 -0.32
C HIS A 43 -3.77 12.88 0.91
N PRO A 44 -4.06 13.65 1.99
CA PRO A 44 -4.61 13.10 3.22
C PRO A 44 -5.92 12.33 3.03
N ALA A 45 -6.81 12.84 2.17
CA ALA A 45 -8.11 12.22 1.91
C ALA A 45 -7.98 10.79 1.36
N GLU A 46 -7.03 10.57 0.46
CA GLU A 46 -6.83 9.28 -0.19
C GLU A 46 -6.20 8.27 0.76
N ILE A 47 -5.25 8.71 1.58
CA ILE A 47 -4.64 7.88 2.62
C ILE A 47 -5.71 7.40 3.60
N ILE A 48 -6.61 8.29 4.02
CA ILE A 48 -7.72 7.93 4.93
C ILE A 48 -8.62 6.89 4.28
N ILE A 49 -8.98 7.06 3.00
CA ILE A 49 -9.84 6.10 2.28
C ILE A 49 -9.13 4.74 2.18
N VAL A 50 -7.91 4.70 1.64
CA VAL A 50 -7.18 3.46 1.38
C VAL A 50 -6.85 2.71 2.68
N VAL A 51 -6.29 3.41 3.68
CA VAL A 51 -5.96 2.78 4.97
C VAL A 51 -7.25 2.35 5.69
N GLY A 52 -8.30 3.16 5.62
CA GLY A 52 -9.60 2.85 6.18
C GLY A 52 -10.23 1.60 5.57
N THR A 53 -10.23 1.46 4.25
CA THR A 53 -10.81 0.28 3.58
C THR A 53 -10.03 -0.98 3.87
N ILE A 54 -8.69 -0.92 3.93
CA ILE A 54 -7.86 -2.07 4.32
C ILE A 54 -8.18 -2.46 5.76
N PHE A 55 -8.09 -1.50 6.70
CA PHE A 55 -8.24 -1.78 8.13
C PHE A 55 -9.64 -2.27 8.47
N PHE A 56 -10.68 -1.52 8.09
CA PHE A 56 -12.06 -1.88 8.39
C PHE A 56 -12.56 -3.06 7.55
N GLY A 57 -12.10 -3.21 6.31
CA GLY A 57 -12.40 -4.38 5.48
C GLY A 57 -11.89 -5.67 6.11
N LEU A 58 -10.63 -5.67 6.57
CA LEU A 58 -10.06 -6.81 7.29
C LEU A 58 -10.72 -7.03 8.66
N LEU A 59 -11.07 -5.96 9.37
CA LEU A 59 -11.76 -6.06 10.65
C LEU A 59 -13.16 -6.68 10.48
N CYS A 60 -13.88 -6.35 9.41
CA CYS A 60 -15.17 -6.94 9.09
C CYS A 60 -15.04 -8.44 8.75
N THR A 61 -14.04 -8.81 7.94
CA THR A 61 -13.91 -10.18 7.42
C THR A 61 -13.25 -11.14 8.40
N HIS A 62 -12.21 -10.71 9.10
CA HIS A 62 -11.38 -11.57 9.98
C HIS A 62 -11.53 -11.25 11.48
N ARG A 63 -12.23 -10.17 11.84
CA ARG A 63 -12.52 -9.76 13.24
C ARG A 63 -11.25 -9.74 14.11
N SER A 64 -11.29 -10.33 15.30
CA SER A 64 -10.17 -10.33 16.26
C SER A 64 -8.92 -11.07 15.76
N LYS A 65 -9.04 -11.92 14.73
CA LYS A 65 -7.88 -12.63 14.16
C LYS A 65 -6.95 -11.67 13.42
N PHE A 66 -7.51 -10.68 12.74
CA PHE A 66 -6.74 -9.61 12.11
C PHE A 66 -5.92 -8.81 13.12
N LEU A 67 -6.50 -8.46 14.28
CA LEU A 67 -5.77 -7.73 15.34
C LEU A 67 -4.57 -8.52 15.86
N THR A 68 -4.71 -9.84 15.99
CA THR A 68 -3.59 -10.72 16.39
C THR A 68 -2.54 -10.88 15.28
N TYR A 69 -2.96 -10.76 14.00
CA TYR A 69 -2.07 -10.81 12.84
C TYR A 69 -1.21 -9.56 12.70
N LEU A 70 -1.75 -8.37 13.01
CA LEU A 70 -1.10 -7.07 12.82
C LEU A 70 0.34 -6.97 13.38
N PRO A 71 0.62 -7.33 14.66
CA PRO A 71 1.98 -7.29 15.18
C PRO A 71 2.89 -8.36 14.54
N LYS A 72 2.33 -9.52 14.16
CA LYS A 72 3.08 -10.58 13.48
C LYS A 72 3.45 -10.18 12.06
N ALA A 73 2.57 -9.48 11.36
CA ALA A 73 2.80 -8.93 10.03
C ALA A 73 3.92 -7.89 10.05
N LEU A 74 3.96 -7.01 11.06
CA LEU A 74 5.05 -6.05 11.24
C LEU A 74 6.40 -6.76 11.44
N LEU A 75 6.42 -7.81 12.27
CA LEU A 75 7.63 -8.64 12.48
C LEU A 75 8.04 -9.40 11.21
N ALA A 76 7.08 -9.78 10.36
CA ALA A 76 7.33 -10.49 9.11
C ALA A 76 8.11 -9.64 8.07
N LEU A 77 8.14 -8.31 8.23
CA LEU A 77 8.96 -7.42 7.41
C LEU A 77 10.46 -7.63 7.65
N ILE A 78 10.85 -8.03 8.87
CA ILE A 78 12.26 -8.20 9.27
C ILE A 78 12.65 -9.67 9.28
N ARG A 79 11.76 -10.52 9.79
CA ARG A 79 11.99 -11.96 10.00
C ARG A 79 11.14 -12.76 9.02
N LYS A 80 11.71 -13.74 8.34
CA LYS A 80 10.96 -14.65 7.48
C LYS A 80 9.83 -15.32 8.27
N PRO A 81 8.54 -15.08 7.93
CA PRO A 81 7.44 -15.70 8.64
C PRO A 81 7.34 -17.18 8.28
N VAL A 82 6.88 -17.99 9.23
CA VAL A 82 6.51 -19.39 8.97
C VAL A 82 5.24 -19.41 8.09
N ALA A 83 5.22 -20.29 7.08
CA ALA A 83 4.09 -20.38 6.16
C ALA A 83 2.83 -20.82 6.90
N ASN A 84 1.81 -19.97 6.93
CA ASN A 84 0.50 -20.26 7.53
C ASN A 84 -0.61 -19.81 6.57
N ARG A 85 -1.47 -20.75 6.18
CA ARG A 85 -2.57 -20.52 5.23
C ARG A 85 -3.52 -19.41 5.69
N GLU A 86 -3.83 -19.33 6.99
CA GLU A 86 -4.75 -18.31 7.51
C GLU A 86 -4.15 -16.90 7.40
N TYR A 87 -2.85 -16.75 7.69
CA TYR A 87 -2.16 -15.47 7.54
C TYR A 87 -1.95 -15.07 6.09
N CYS A 88 -1.71 -16.03 5.20
CA CYS A 88 -1.73 -15.77 3.75
C CYS A 88 -3.10 -15.24 3.31
N GLN A 89 -4.20 -15.84 3.75
CA GLN A 89 -5.56 -15.38 3.41
C GLN A 89 -5.86 -13.97 3.94
N ILE A 90 -5.39 -13.64 5.15
CA ILE A 90 -5.54 -12.27 5.68
C ILE A 90 -4.76 -11.28 4.82
N SER A 91 -3.54 -11.64 4.40
CA SER A 91 -2.72 -10.80 3.52
C SER A 91 -3.32 -10.65 2.11
N ASP A 92 -3.85 -11.73 1.51
CA ASP A 92 -4.48 -11.68 0.19
C ASP A 92 -5.72 -10.78 0.21
N ASN A 93 -6.59 -10.95 1.21
CA ASN A 93 -7.74 -10.07 1.37
C ASN A 93 -7.33 -8.61 1.61
N ALA A 94 -6.20 -8.37 2.30
CA ALA A 94 -5.67 -7.01 2.49
C ALA A 94 -5.31 -6.36 1.16
N ARG A 95 -4.70 -7.12 0.24
CA ARG A 95 -4.37 -6.67 -1.12
C ARG A 95 -5.61 -6.29 -1.91
N ASP A 96 -6.65 -7.10 -1.82
CA ASP A 96 -7.95 -6.84 -2.46
C ASP A 96 -8.62 -5.58 -1.89
N TYR A 97 -8.60 -5.39 -0.57
CA TYR A 97 -9.15 -4.18 0.06
C TYR A 97 -8.32 -2.93 -0.23
N ALA A 98 -7.01 -3.06 -0.41
CA ALA A 98 -6.16 -1.95 -0.87
C ALA A 98 -6.56 -1.52 -2.28
N ALA A 99 -6.68 -2.47 -3.21
CA ALA A 99 -7.11 -2.21 -4.58
C ALA A 99 -8.52 -1.58 -4.63
N ALA A 100 -9.47 -2.13 -3.87
CA ALA A 100 -10.81 -1.57 -3.74
C ALA A 100 -10.79 -0.15 -3.15
N GLY A 101 -9.97 0.08 -2.13
CA GLY A 101 -9.74 1.41 -1.53
C GLY A 101 -9.21 2.43 -2.50
N GLY A 102 -8.20 2.05 -3.29
CA GLY A 102 -7.64 2.89 -4.35
C GLY A 102 -8.67 3.28 -5.40
N GLY A 103 -9.46 2.30 -5.88
CA GLY A 103 -10.55 2.55 -6.81
C GLY A 103 -11.57 3.54 -6.24
N MET A 104 -11.99 3.36 -4.99
CA MET A 104 -12.92 4.26 -4.31
C MET A 104 -12.34 5.66 -4.11
N ALA A 105 -11.04 5.77 -3.79
CA ALA A 105 -10.36 7.05 -3.64
C ALA A 105 -10.39 7.87 -4.93
N VAL A 106 -10.12 7.22 -6.07
CA VAL A 106 -10.18 7.86 -7.40
C VAL A 106 -11.61 8.30 -7.71
N ILE A 107 -12.60 7.41 -7.53
CA ILE A 107 -14.01 7.70 -7.84
C ILE A 107 -14.50 8.90 -7.02
N LEU A 108 -14.28 8.90 -5.70
CA LEU A 108 -14.76 9.96 -4.82
C LEU A 108 -14.06 11.29 -5.10
N SER A 109 -12.76 11.24 -5.39
CA SER A 109 -11.98 12.43 -5.74
C SER A 109 -12.40 13.04 -7.07
N LEU A 110 -12.72 12.20 -8.07
CA LEU A 110 -13.26 12.66 -9.34
C LEU A 110 -14.67 13.26 -9.18
N ILE A 111 -15.55 12.67 -8.37
CA ILE A 111 -16.87 13.24 -8.05
C ILE A 111 -16.70 14.64 -7.42
N CYS A 112 -15.82 14.77 -6.43
CA CYS A 112 -15.54 16.06 -5.80
C CYS A 112 -14.94 17.09 -6.78
N THR A 113 -14.17 16.62 -7.76
CA THR A 113 -13.60 17.47 -8.81
C THR A 113 -14.69 17.96 -9.77
N MET A 114 -15.53 17.05 -10.29
CA MET A 114 -16.65 17.38 -11.17
C MET A 114 -17.71 18.26 -10.49
N SER A 115 -17.80 18.24 -9.16
CA SER A 115 -18.69 19.12 -8.40
C SER A 115 -18.23 20.58 -8.34
N LYS A 116 -16.97 20.92 -8.65
CA LYS A 116 -16.52 22.33 -8.72
C LYS A 116 -15.62 22.52 -9.94
N LEU A 117 -16.23 23.04 -10.99
CA LEU A 117 -15.60 23.27 -12.29
C LEU A 117 -15.33 24.76 -12.55
N ASP A 118 -15.22 25.56 -11.49
CA ASP A 118 -15.14 27.02 -11.60
C ASP A 118 -13.97 27.49 -12.46
N ASN A 119 -12.81 26.81 -12.40
CA ASN A 119 -11.60 27.17 -13.15
C ASN A 119 -10.84 25.94 -13.69
N PRO A 120 -10.42 25.93 -14.97
CA PRO A 120 -9.79 24.76 -15.61
C PRO A 120 -8.46 24.35 -14.98
N GLU A 121 -7.67 25.31 -14.48
CA GLU A 121 -6.41 25.03 -13.78
C GLU A 121 -6.66 24.26 -12.46
N SER A 122 -7.65 24.72 -11.68
CA SER A 122 -8.04 24.05 -10.43
C SER A 122 -8.58 22.64 -10.64
N VAL A 123 -9.22 22.39 -11.80
CA VAL A 123 -9.67 21.06 -12.20
C VAL A 123 -8.46 20.16 -12.46
N GLY A 124 -7.47 20.63 -13.23
CA GLY A 124 -6.24 19.88 -13.49
C GLY A 124 -5.53 19.47 -12.20
N LEU A 125 -5.40 20.40 -11.24
CA LEU A 125 -4.76 20.12 -9.95
C LEU A 125 -5.53 19.07 -9.13
N ARG A 126 -6.87 19.12 -9.14
CA ARG A 126 -7.73 18.20 -8.38
C ARG A 126 -7.82 16.82 -9.05
N VAL A 127 -7.76 16.75 -10.39
CA VAL A 127 -7.64 15.47 -11.11
C VAL A 127 -6.27 14.84 -10.85
N ALA A 128 -5.19 15.62 -10.88
CA ALA A 128 -3.85 15.12 -10.54
C ALA A 128 -3.81 14.58 -9.12
N ALA A 129 -4.44 15.30 -8.17
CA ALA A 129 -4.63 14.82 -6.81
C ALA A 129 -5.42 13.51 -6.77
N ALA A 130 -6.54 13.40 -7.49
CA ALA A 130 -7.37 12.18 -7.51
C ALA A 130 -6.63 10.92 -8.01
N MET A 131 -5.64 11.09 -8.88
CA MET A 131 -4.85 9.98 -9.42
C MET A 131 -3.80 9.47 -8.43
N SER A 132 -3.43 10.27 -7.42
CA SER A 132 -2.50 9.78 -6.40
C SER A 132 -3.12 8.73 -5.48
N GLY A 133 -4.45 8.62 -5.42
CA GLY A 133 -5.11 7.67 -4.52
C GLY A 133 -4.99 6.24 -5.01
N GLY A 134 -5.11 6.04 -6.33
CA GLY A 134 -4.80 4.76 -6.96
C GLY A 134 -3.32 4.40 -6.79
N PHE A 135 -2.44 5.39 -6.86
CA PHE A 135 -1.01 5.19 -6.63
C PHE A 135 -0.69 4.75 -5.20
N VAL A 136 -1.23 5.44 -4.19
CA VAL A 136 -1.05 5.09 -2.77
C VAL A 136 -1.56 3.67 -2.49
N ALA A 137 -2.71 3.30 -3.05
CA ALA A 137 -3.25 1.94 -2.93
C ALA A 137 -2.36 0.87 -3.56
N MET A 138 -1.79 1.13 -4.74
CA MET A 138 -0.86 0.19 -5.37
C MET A 138 0.43 0.01 -4.57
N LEU A 139 0.92 1.06 -3.91
CA LEU A 139 2.10 0.94 -3.03
C LEU A 139 1.83 0.16 -1.75
N LEU A 140 0.58 0.15 -1.28
CA LEU A 140 0.16 -0.54 -0.05
C LEU A 140 -0.29 -2.00 -0.27
N SER A 141 -0.59 -2.40 -1.51
CA SER A 141 -1.07 -3.75 -1.89
C SER A 141 0.07 -4.73 -2.10
#